data_AF-A0A3N5EIK8-F1
#
_entry.id   AF-A0A3N5EIK8-F1
#
_cell.length_a   1.000
_cell.length_b   1.000
_cell.length_c   1.000
_cell.angle_alpha   90.00
_cell.angle_beta   90.00
_cell.angle_gamma   90.00
#
_symmetry.space_group_name_H-M   'P 1'
#
loop_
_entity.id
_entity.type
_entity.pdbx_description
1 polymer ?
#
loop_
_entity_poly.entity_id
_entity_poly.type
_entity_poly.pdbx_seq_one_letter_code
_entity_poly.pdbx_strand_id
1 'polypeptide(L)'
;MQLKQPLKNTVAIGSADLFSRLLGFVATAYLARRLGASSFGLISIGFSILGYVTLFSSPGLHIMGIRKVASSADSERVWSSDVTALRLVLSVIGILLVALFFLPITGPTKVWGMVVLWSSVSLPLALSLDWYFQGKSDLGPASLGRMLIYLVYLAGIFLAVHAPEDVAWTAAAYFFANVAGALFLIVVFVRKAGALELRWKPRVWTQLLREGLPLGLSTILGQTIVNMPVLLVGLLLTAADTGFFSAAM
;
A
#
# COMPACT_ATOMS: atom_id res chain seq x y z
N MET A 1 11.36 4.81 36.83
CA MET A 1 11.28 3.54 36.05
C MET A 1 10.38 3.63 34.80
N GLN A 2 9.66 4.74 34.56
CA GLN A 2 8.69 4.92 33.45
C GLN A 2 9.29 5.24 32.07
N LEU A 3 10.59 5.54 31.95
CA LEU A 3 11.26 5.86 30.67
C LEU A 3 11.78 4.64 29.88
N LYS A 4 11.93 3.47 30.52
CA LYS A 4 12.55 2.29 29.86
C LYS A 4 11.63 1.61 28.83
N GLN A 5 10.32 1.63 29.07
CA GLN A 5 9.32 1.04 28.17
C GLN A 5 9.13 1.80 26.86
N PRO A 6 8.95 3.14 26.85
CA PRO A 6 8.86 3.90 25.60
C PRO A 6 10.17 3.82 24.80
N LEU A 7 11.34 3.86 25.44
CA LEU A 7 12.63 3.74 24.75
C LEU A 7 12.80 2.35 24.09
N LYS A 8 12.46 1.26 24.81
CA LYS A 8 12.54 -0.10 24.28
C LYS A 8 11.58 -0.31 23.10
N ASN A 9 10.38 0.25 23.16
CA ASN A 9 9.43 0.21 22.04
C ASN A 9 9.94 1.00 20.84
N THR A 10 10.41 2.23 21.02
CA THR A 10 10.97 3.05 19.94
C THR A 10 12.17 2.38 19.27
N VAL A 11 13.08 1.78 20.04
CA VAL A 11 14.23 1.04 19.50
C VAL A 11 13.77 -0.20 18.72
N ALA A 12 12.86 -1.00 19.27
CA ALA A 12 12.35 -2.19 18.59
C ALA A 12 11.63 -1.84 17.26
N ILE A 13 10.86 -0.77 17.25
CA ILE A 13 10.18 -0.27 16.04
C ILE A 13 11.19 0.28 15.03
N GLY A 14 12.19 1.03 15.49
CA GLY A 14 13.26 1.54 14.64
C GLY A 14 14.06 0.42 13.98
N SER A 15 14.39 -0.63 14.75
CA SER A 15 15.00 -1.84 14.21
C SER A 15 14.11 -2.56 13.20
N ALA A 16 12.79 -2.62 13.46
CA ALA A 16 11.85 -3.26 12.56
C ALA A 16 11.68 -2.50 11.23
N ASP A 17 11.65 -1.17 11.28
CA ASP A 17 11.61 -0.32 10.09
C ASP A 17 12.91 -0.43 9.30
N LEU A 18 14.07 -0.39 9.98
CA LEU A 18 15.38 -0.56 9.33
C LEU A 18 15.47 -1.93 8.64
N PHE A 19 15.07 -3.01 9.31
CA PHE A 19 15.06 -4.34 8.73
C PHE A 19 14.14 -4.43 7.51
N SER A 20 12.93 -3.86 7.60
CA SER A 20 11.98 -3.81 6.49
C SER A 20 12.56 -3.06 5.28
N ARG A 21 13.24 -1.93 5.51
CA ARG A 21 13.93 -1.17 4.45
C ARG A 21 15.07 -1.95 3.81
N LEU A 22 15.86 -2.67 4.61
CA LEU A 22 16.92 -3.54 4.08
C LEU A 22 16.35 -4.64 3.18
N LEU A 23 15.26 -5.29 3.59
CA LEU A 23 14.57 -6.27 2.74
C LEU A 23 14.04 -5.63 1.44
N GLY A 24 13.47 -4.42 1.52
CA GLY A 24 13.05 -3.66 0.36
C GLY A 24 14.20 -3.35 -0.60
N PHE A 25 15.35 -2.91 -0.08
CA PHE A 25 16.55 -2.68 -0.87
C PHE A 25 17.04 -3.94 -1.57
N VAL A 26 17.08 -5.07 -0.86
CA VAL A 26 17.45 -6.37 -1.45
C VAL A 26 16.48 -6.77 -2.56
N ALA A 27 15.17 -6.58 -2.36
CA ALA A 27 14.17 -6.84 -3.39
C ALA A 27 14.39 -5.96 -4.63
N THR A 28 14.59 -4.66 -4.44
CA THR A 28 14.87 -3.72 -5.55
C THR A 28 16.13 -4.10 -6.31
N ALA A 29 17.24 -4.38 -5.61
CA ALA A 29 18.51 -4.77 -6.22
C ALA A 29 18.40 -6.09 -6.99
N TYR A 30 17.67 -7.07 -6.43
CA TYR A 30 17.41 -8.35 -7.10
C TYR A 30 16.61 -8.16 -8.40
N LEU A 31 15.50 -7.41 -8.34
CA LEU A 31 14.63 -7.17 -9.49
C LEU A 31 15.35 -6.38 -10.57
N ALA A 32 16.06 -5.31 -10.21
CA ALA A 32 16.83 -4.51 -11.16
C ALA A 32 17.89 -5.36 -11.88
N ARG A 33 18.58 -6.26 -11.16
CA ARG A 33 19.61 -7.14 -11.73
C ARG A 33 19.03 -8.25 -12.61
N ARG A 34 17.89 -8.84 -12.23
CA ARG A 34 17.30 -9.99 -12.96
C ARG A 34 16.46 -9.58 -14.16
N LEU A 35 15.74 -8.46 -14.06
CA LEU A 35 14.77 -8.04 -15.06
C LEU A 35 15.35 -7.03 -16.06
N GLY A 36 16.45 -6.36 -15.71
CA GLY A 36 17.00 -5.26 -16.48
C GLY A 36 16.13 -4.00 -16.44
N ALA A 37 16.62 -2.93 -17.07
CA ALA A 37 16.02 -1.60 -16.96
C ALA A 37 14.56 -1.54 -17.47
N SER A 38 14.27 -2.15 -18.62
CA SER A 38 12.93 -2.08 -19.24
C SER A 38 11.84 -2.71 -18.37
N SER A 39 12.03 -3.97 -17.92
CA SER A 39 11.04 -4.64 -17.08
C SER A 39 10.99 -4.02 -15.67
N PHE A 40 12.11 -3.54 -15.13
CA PHE A 40 12.11 -2.79 -13.88
C PHE A 40 11.32 -1.48 -14.00
N GLY A 41 11.42 -0.76 -15.12
CA GLY A 41 10.61 0.43 -15.38
C GLY A 41 9.11 0.15 -15.42
N LEU A 42 8.69 -1.02 -15.96
CA LEU A 42 7.28 -1.43 -15.91
C LEU A 42 6.77 -1.65 -14.47
N ILE A 43 7.63 -2.17 -13.58
CA ILE A 43 7.32 -2.29 -12.15
C ILE A 43 7.16 -0.90 -11.54
N SER A 44 8.07 0.03 -11.83
CA SER A 44 8.00 1.41 -11.35
C SER A 44 6.72 2.13 -11.77
N ILE A 45 6.35 2.02 -13.05
CA ILE A 45 5.07 2.55 -13.57
C ILE A 45 3.89 1.91 -12.81
N GLY A 46 3.94 0.60 -12.59
CA GLY A 46 2.94 -0.12 -11.80
C GLY A 46 2.80 0.40 -10.37
N PHE A 47 3.92 0.63 -9.67
CA PHE A 47 3.92 1.24 -8.34
C PHE A 47 3.35 2.66 -8.36
N SER A 48 3.66 3.46 -9.36
CA SER A 48 3.11 4.82 -9.47
C SER A 48 1.60 4.79 -9.67
N ILE A 49 1.08 3.89 -10.53
CA ILE A 49 -0.36 3.70 -10.72
C ILE A 49 -1.01 3.26 -9.41
N LEU A 50 -0.43 2.26 -8.72
CA LEU A 50 -0.89 1.85 -7.40
C LEU A 50 -0.89 3.03 -6.41
N GLY A 51 0.11 3.90 -6.46
CA GLY A 51 0.19 5.13 -5.68
C GLY A 51 -1.02 6.04 -5.90
N TYR A 52 -1.44 6.26 -7.15
CA TYR A 52 -2.65 7.04 -7.44
C TYR A 52 -3.95 6.34 -7.04
N VAL A 53 -4.04 5.02 -7.24
CA VAL A 53 -5.23 4.24 -6.83
C VAL A 53 -5.37 4.26 -5.30
N THR A 54 -4.27 4.10 -4.56
CA THR A 54 -4.26 4.16 -3.09
C THR A 54 -4.57 5.55 -2.57
N LEU A 55 -4.12 6.60 -3.27
CA LEU A 55 -4.47 7.97 -2.96
C LEU A 55 -5.97 8.24 -3.10
N PHE A 56 -6.57 7.73 -4.19
CA PHE A 56 -8.00 7.77 -4.41
C PHE A 56 -8.78 6.92 -3.40
N SER A 57 -8.24 5.76 -3.02
CA SER A 57 -8.93 4.84 -2.12
C SER A 57 -8.83 5.18 -0.64
N SER A 58 -7.86 6.03 -0.28
CA SER A 58 -7.66 6.46 1.09
C SER A 58 -7.30 7.97 1.18
N PRO A 59 -8.18 8.88 0.73
CA PRO A 59 -7.90 10.31 0.69
C PRO A 59 -7.92 10.89 2.12
N GLY A 60 -6.77 10.83 2.80
CA GLY A 60 -6.63 11.25 4.20
C GLY A 60 -7.33 10.36 5.23
N LEU A 61 -8.01 9.28 4.79
CA LEU A 61 -8.71 8.33 5.67
C LEU A 61 -7.76 7.65 6.66
N HIS A 62 -6.51 7.41 6.26
CA HIS A 62 -5.47 6.85 7.12
C HIS A 62 -5.17 7.77 8.33
N ILE A 63 -4.87 9.05 8.07
CA ILE A 63 -4.53 10.04 9.12
C ILE A 63 -5.74 10.31 10.01
N MET A 64 -6.91 10.48 9.40
CA MET A 64 -8.17 10.63 10.14
C MET A 64 -8.44 9.43 11.04
N GLY A 65 -8.24 8.21 10.53
CA GLY A 65 -8.43 6.96 11.26
C GLY A 65 -7.54 6.89 12.51
N ILE A 66 -6.26 7.21 12.37
CA ILE A 66 -5.31 7.32 13.50
C ILE A 66 -5.86 8.27 14.56
N ARG A 67 -6.29 9.48 14.16
CA ARG A 67 -6.80 10.50 15.09
C ARG A 67 -8.07 10.04 15.82
N LYS A 68 -9.04 9.45 15.12
CA LYS A 68 -10.30 8.97 15.72
C LYS A 68 -10.06 7.83 16.72
N VAL A 69 -9.17 6.90 16.41
CA VAL A 69 -8.81 5.78 17.30
C VAL A 69 -8.03 6.28 18.51
N ALA A 70 -7.16 7.29 18.33
CA ALA A 70 -6.43 7.92 19.43
C ALA A 70 -7.35 8.74 20.36
N SER A 71 -8.39 9.39 19.81
CA SER A 71 -9.25 10.30 20.57
C SER A 71 -10.43 9.62 21.28
N SER A 72 -10.84 8.41 20.88
CA SER A 72 -12.09 7.81 21.35
C SER A 72 -12.00 6.28 21.43
N ALA A 73 -11.73 5.77 22.64
CA ALA A 73 -11.64 4.33 22.89
C ALA A 73 -12.98 3.59 22.68
N ASP A 74 -14.11 4.20 23.04
CA ASP A 74 -15.40 3.50 23.04
C ASP A 74 -15.98 3.21 21.64
N SER A 75 -15.46 3.87 20.60
CA SER A 75 -15.98 3.78 19.22
C SER A 75 -14.96 3.30 18.20
N GLU A 76 -13.76 2.91 18.63
CA GLU A 76 -12.65 2.54 17.75
C GLU A 76 -13.01 1.41 16.77
N ARG A 77 -13.84 0.45 17.21
CA ARG A 77 -14.27 -0.70 16.41
C ARG A 77 -15.20 -0.27 15.29
N VAL A 78 -16.11 0.67 15.58
CA VAL A 78 -17.05 1.22 14.61
C VAL A 78 -16.29 2.04 13.57
N TRP A 79 -15.37 2.90 14.00
CA TRP A 79 -14.52 3.68 13.09
C TRP A 79 -13.63 2.79 12.23
N SER A 80 -13.01 1.76 12.81
CA SER A 80 -12.18 0.78 12.08
C SER A 80 -12.97 0.08 11.00
N SER A 81 -14.21 -0.31 11.29
CA SER A 81 -15.10 -0.98 10.35
C SER A 81 -15.56 -0.04 9.23
N ASP A 82 -16.04 1.16 9.58
CA ASP A 82 -16.59 2.12 8.62
C ASP A 82 -15.50 2.69 7.69
N VAL A 83 -14.29 2.97 8.22
CA VAL A 83 -13.13 3.42 7.42
C VAL A 83 -12.63 2.32 6.50
N THR A 84 -12.52 1.08 7.00
CA THR A 84 -12.06 -0.06 6.17
C THR A 84 -13.05 -0.37 5.06
N ALA A 85 -14.36 -0.35 5.34
CA ALA A 85 -15.40 -0.54 4.34
C ALA A 85 -15.35 0.54 3.25
N LEU A 86 -15.22 1.81 3.65
CA LEU A 86 -15.07 2.92 2.70
C LEU A 86 -13.81 2.76 1.82
N ARG A 87 -12.65 2.47 2.43
CA ARG A 87 -11.39 2.26 1.69
C ARG A 87 -11.50 1.12 0.69
N LEU A 88 -12.20 0.04 1.04
CA LEU A 88 -12.41 -1.11 0.16
C LEU A 88 -13.29 -0.73 -1.03
N VAL A 89 -14.40 -0.02 -0.79
CA VAL A 89 -15.29 0.46 -1.86
C VAL A 89 -14.56 1.42 -2.79
N LEU A 90 -13.83 2.39 -2.25
CA LEU A 90 -13.06 3.33 -3.07
C LEU A 90 -11.92 2.64 -3.83
N SER A 91 -11.32 1.58 -3.28
CA SER A 91 -10.32 0.78 -4.00
C SER A 91 -10.93 0.05 -5.19
N VAL A 92 -12.09 -0.57 -5.01
CA VAL A 92 -12.83 -1.21 -6.11
C VAL A 92 -13.19 -0.17 -7.18
N ILE A 93 -13.71 0.99 -6.78
CA ILE A 93 -14.02 2.08 -7.71
C ILE A 93 -12.75 2.56 -8.44
N GLY A 94 -11.64 2.74 -7.72
CA GLY A 94 -10.36 3.14 -8.30
C GLY A 94 -9.84 2.15 -9.33
N ILE A 95 -9.90 0.85 -9.04
CA ILE A 95 -9.54 -0.21 -10.00
C ILE A 95 -10.43 -0.14 -11.25
N LEU A 96 -11.75 0.03 -11.08
CA LEU A 96 -12.69 0.14 -12.20
C LEU A 96 -12.44 1.38 -13.05
N LEU A 97 -12.11 2.52 -12.44
CA LEU A 97 -11.78 3.75 -13.16
C LEU A 97 -10.48 3.61 -13.95
N VAL A 98 -9.46 2.99 -13.37
CA VAL A 98 -8.22 2.68 -14.08
C VAL A 98 -8.49 1.71 -15.23
N ALA A 99 -9.24 0.63 -14.99
CA ALA A 99 -9.59 -0.33 -16.04
C ALA A 99 -10.35 0.35 -17.19
N LEU A 100 -11.31 1.23 -16.90
CA LEU A 100 -12.09 1.98 -17.88
C LEU A 100 -11.26 2.99 -18.67
N PHE A 101 -10.38 3.74 -18.00
CA PHE A 101 -9.56 4.76 -18.63
C PHE A 101 -8.48 4.18 -19.54
N PHE A 102 -7.91 3.03 -19.17
CA PHE A 102 -6.84 2.38 -19.95
C PHE A 102 -7.36 1.37 -20.99
N LEU A 103 -8.63 0.93 -20.92
CA LEU A 103 -9.25 0.05 -21.92
C LEU A 103 -9.13 0.56 -23.37
N PRO A 104 -9.33 1.86 -23.68
CA PRO A 104 -9.33 2.37 -25.06
C PRO A 104 -7.93 2.75 -25.57
N ILE A 105 -7.01 3.05 -24.65
CA ILE A 105 -5.70 3.66 -24.96
C ILE A 105 -4.68 2.59 -25.33
N THR A 106 -4.79 1.41 -24.73
CA THR A 106 -3.90 0.28 -24.97
C THR A 106 -4.75 -0.87 -25.49
N GLY A 107 -4.57 -1.27 -26.76
CA GLY A 107 -5.02 -2.60 -27.19
C GLY A 107 -4.47 -3.70 -26.24
N PRO A 108 -4.91 -4.97 -26.36
CA PRO A 108 -4.50 -6.04 -25.43
C PRO A 108 -2.98 -6.26 -25.45
N THR A 109 -2.28 -5.52 -24.62
CA THR A 109 -0.81 -5.43 -24.52
C THR A 109 -0.41 -5.81 -23.11
N LYS A 110 0.84 -6.28 -22.94
CA LYS A 110 1.41 -6.64 -21.63
C LYS A 110 1.28 -5.53 -20.58
N VAL A 111 1.28 -4.26 -21.01
CA VAL A 111 1.15 -3.09 -20.13
C VAL A 111 -0.22 -3.06 -19.43
N TRP A 112 -1.32 -3.30 -20.15
CA TRP A 112 -2.67 -3.26 -19.57
C TRP A 112 -2.85 -4.30 -18.45
N GLY A 113 -2.36 -5.53 -18.66
CA GLY A 113 -2.38 -6.58 -17.65
C GLY A 113 -1.62 -6.15 -16.38
N MET A 114 -0.47 -5.48 -16.54
CA MET A 114 0.29 -4.97 -15.40
C MET A 114 -0.44 -3.84 -14.66
N VAL A 115 -1.07 -2.90 -15.38
CA VAL A 115 -1.85 -1.80 -14.78
C VAL A 115 -2.95 -2.34 -13.87
N VAL A 116 -3.73 -3.31 -14.34
CA VAL A 116 -4.82 -3.91 -13.57
C VAL A 116 -4.28 -4.72 -12.39
N LEU A 117 -3.24 -5.53 -12.60
CA LEU A 117 -2.60 -6.32 -11.54
C LEU A 117 -2.06 -5.42 -10.41
N TRP A 118 -1.33 -4.37 -10.75
CA TRP A 118 -0.82 -3.42 -9.75
C TRP A 118 -1.96 -2.68 -9.04
N SER A 119 -2.99 -2.25 -9.75
CA SER A 119 -4.15 -1.59 -9.14
C SER A 119 -4.88 -2.50 -8.14
N SER A 120 -4.92 -3.82 -8.39
CA SER A 120 -5.56 -4.79 -7.48
C SER A 120 -4.93 -4.85 -6.09
N VAL A 121 -3.65 -4.47 -5.94
CA VAL A 121 -2.94 -4.39 -4.65
C VAL A 121 -3.59 -3.37 -3.71
N SER A 122 -4.34 -2.40 -4.22
CA SER A 122 -5.11 -1.48 -3.38
C SER A 122 -6.14 -2.18 -2.48
N LEU A 123 -6.63 -3.37 -2.86
CA LEU A 123 -7.60 -4.14 -2.07
C LEU A 123 -7.03 -4.61 -0.72
N PRO A 124 -5.92 -5.38 -0.66
CA PRO A 124 -5.34 -5.73 0.63
C PRO A 124 -4.83 -4.51 1.40
N LEU A 125 -4.36 -3.46 0.72
CA LEU A 125 -3.97 -2.22 1.38
C LEU A 125 -5.16 -1.53 2.07
N ALA A 126 -6.35 -1.53 1.45
CA ALA A 126 -7.57 -1.02 2.04
C ALA A 126 -8.00 -1.79 3.29
N LEU A 127 -7.77 -3.11 3.30
CA LEU A 127 -8.03 -4.00 4.44
C LEU A 127 -6.98 -3.89 5.55
N SER A 128 -5.82 -3.28 5.29
CA SER A 128 -4.79 -3.09 6.31
C SER A 128 -5.29 -2.20 7.46
N LEU A 129 -5.05 -2.67 8.69
CA LEU A 129 -5.40 -2.02 9.95
C LEU A 129 -4.18 -1.46 10.69
N ASP A 130 -3.08 -1.26 10.00
CA ASP A 130 -1.84 -0.69 10.57
C ASP A 130 -2.09 0.69 11.22
N TRP A 131 -2.97 1.49 10.61
CA TRP A 131 -3.41 2.79 11.14
C TRP A 131 -4.18 2.70 12.46
N TYR A 132 -4.93 1.63 12.71
CA TYR A 132 -5.62 1.42 13.98
C TYR A 132 -4.60 1.22 15.10
N PHE A 133 -3.61 0.36 14.87
CA PHE A 133 -2.52 0.09 15.80
C PHE A 133 -1.66 1.33 16.05
N GLN A 134 -1.43 2.15 15.03
CA GLN A 134 -0.79 3.46 15.17
C GLN A 134 -1.61 4.40 16.06
N GLY A 135 -2.93 4.50 15.85
CA GLY A 135 -3.81 5.30 16.71
C GLY A 135 -3.83 4.83 18.17
N LYS A 136 -3.65 3.53 18.41
CA LYS A 136 -3.51 2.95 19.75
C LYS A 136 -2.12 3.09 20.37
N SER A 137 -1.15 3.65 19.66
CA SER A 137 0.26 3.64 20.07
C SER A 137 0.80 2.21 20.33
N ASP A 138 0.15 1.19 19.79
CA ASP A 138 0.58 -0.21 19.83
C ASP A 138 1.26 -0.55 18.50
N LEU A 139 2.47 -0.04 18.32
CA LEU A 139 3.19 -0.10 17.04
C LEU A 139 3.79 -1.48 16.74
N GLY A 140 3.76 -2.42 17.70
CA GLY A 140 4.29 -3.78 17.55
C GLY A 140 3.63 -4.54 16.40
N PRO A 141 2.29 -4.74 16.42
CA PRO A 141 1.57 -5.38 15.32
C PRO A 141 1.78 -4.71 13.97
N ALA A 142 1.72 -3.37 13.90
CA ALA A 142 1.96 -2.65 12.64
C ALA A 142 3.36 -2.92 12.07
N SER A 143 4.38 -2.95 12.93
CA SER A 143 5.77 -3.22 12.54
C SER A 143 5.95 -4.67 12.08
N LEU A 144 5.41 -5.64 12.81
CA LEU A 144 5.45 -7.06 12.44
C LEU A 144 4.71 -7.34 11.13
N GLY A 145 3.55 -6.70 10.93
CA GLY A 145 2.80 -6.78 9.66
C GLY A 145 3.62 -6.26 8.48
N ARG A 146 4.32 -5.14 8.65
CA ARG A 146 5.23 -4.60 7.62
C ARG A 146 6.39 -5.55 7.32
N MET A 147 7.04 -6.08 8.35
CA MET A 147 8.11 -7.08 8.18
C MET A 147 7.61 -8.32 7.44
N LEU A 148 6.42 -8.81 7.80
CA LEU A 148 5.80 -9.95 7.13
C LEU A 148 5.56 -9.67 5.64
N ILE A 149 5.06 -8.48 5.28
CA ILE A 149 4.88 -8.08 3.87
C ILE A 149 6.22 -8.16 3.14
N TYR A 150 7.30 -7.55 3.68
CA TYR A 150 8.59 -7.58 3.01
C TYR A 150 9.18 -8.99 2.89
N LEU A 151 9.05 -9.82 3.91
CA LEU A 151 9.52 -11.21 3.89
C LEU A 151 8.77 -12.05 2.85
N VAL A 152 7.44 -11.98 2.85
CA VAL A 152 6.60 -12.72 1.88
C VAL A 152 6.84 -12.21 0.47
N TYR A 153 7.00 -10.90 0.29
CA TYR A 153 7.30 -10.32 -1.02
C TYR A 153 8.66 -10.79 -1.53
N LEU A 154 9.71 -10.71 -0.69
CA LEU A 154 11.05 -11.15 -1.05
C LEU A 154 11.10 -12.64 -1.40
N ALA A 155 10.45 -13.48 -0.59
CA ALA A 155 10.32 -14.91 -0.88
C ALA A 155 9.56 -15.14 -2.20
N GLY A 156 8.45 -14.43 -2.41
CA GLY A 156 7.65 -14.54 -3.63
C GLY A 156 8.44 -14.18 -4.89
N ILE A 157 9.20 -13.09 -4.88
CA ILE A 157 10.01 -12.71 -6.05
C ILE A 157 11.19 -13.66 -6.27
N PHE A 158 11.82 -14.21 -5.24
CA PHE A 158 12.89 -15.20 -5.40
C PHE A 158 12.38 -16.52 -5.98
N LEU A 159 11.14 -16.89 -5.69
CA LEU A 159 10.53 -18.12 -6.19
C LEU A 159 9.90 -17.98 -7.57
N ALA A 160 9.42 -16.79 -7.93
CA ALA A 160 8.63 -16.60 -9.15
C ALA A 160 9.31 -15.77 -10.24
N VAL A 161 10.37 -15.01 -9.92
CA VAL A 161 10.95 -14.02 -10.84
C VAL A 161 12.39 -14.39 -11.15
N HIS A 162 12.61 -14.97 -12.32
CA HIS A 162 13.91 -15.43 -12.78
C HIS A 162 14.38 -14.76 -14.08
N ALA A 163 13.43 -14.32 -14.91
CA ALA A 163 13.69 -13.69 -16.20
C ALA A 163 12.80 -12.45 -16.44
N PRO A 164 13.14 -11.54 -17.39
CA PRO A 164 12.37 -10.34 -17.71
C PRO A 164 10.89 -10.58 -18.02
N GLU A 165 10.54 -11.75 -18.53
CA GLU A 165 9.18 -12.19 -18.86
C GLU A 165 8.31 -12.40 -17.62
N ASP A 166 8.92 -12.67 -16.47
CA ASP A 166 8.26 -12.93 -15.20
C ASP A 166 7.79 -11.67 -14.49
N VAL A 167 7.93 -10.49 -15.11
CA VAL A 167 7.64 -9.19 -14.49
C VAL A 167 6.22 -9.10 -13.91
N ALA A 168 5.23 -9.79 -14.46
CA ALA A 168 3.86 -9.82 -13.92
C ALA A 168 3.80 -10.50 -12.53
N TRP A 169 4.68 -11.46 -12.25
CA TRP A 169 4.76 -12.14 -10.97
C TRP A 169 5.19 -11.22 -9.83
N THR A 170 5.84 -10.08 -10.12
CA THR A 170 6.17 -9.10 -9.06
C THR A 170 4.91 -8.48 -8.49
N ALA A 171 3.94 -8.12 -9.33
CA ALA A 171 2.66 -7.58 -8.88
C ALA A 171 1.86 -8.62 -8.08
N ALA A 172 1.83 -9.88 -8.54
CA ALA A 172 1.19 -10.97 -7.83
C ALA A 172 1.86 -11.23 -6.46
N ALA A 173 3.18 -11.33 -6.42
CA ALA A 173 3.93 -11.49 -5.17
C ALA A 173 3.66 -10.35 -4.20
N TYR A 174 3.62 -9.10 -4.69
CA TYR A 174 3.32 -7.93 -3.87
C TYR A 174 1.87 -7.92 -3.36
N PHE A 175 0.92 -8.33 -4.20
CA PHE A 175 -0.48 -8.52 -3.81
C PHE A 175 -0.59 -9.53 -2.65
N PHE A 176 -0.06 -10.74 -2.81
CA PHE A 176 -0.14 -11.78 -1.79
C PHE A 176 0.62 -11.43 -0.51
N ALA A 177 1.75 -10.72 -0.63
CA ALA A 177 2.46 -10.19 0.52
C ALA A 177 1.58 -9.21 1.33
N ASN A 178 0.89 -8.30 0.66
CA ASN A 178 -0.04 -7.36 1.31
C ASN A 178 -1.27 -8.09 1.86
N VAL A 179 -1.78 -9.14 1.21
CA VAL A 179 -2.83 -10.00 1.77
C VAL A 179 -2.37 -10.65 3.07
N ALA A 180 -1.16 -11.21 3.12
CA ALA A 180 -0.61 -11.82 4.33
C ALA A 180 -0.47 -10.79 5.47
N GLY A 181 0.03 -9.59 5.16
CA GLY A 181 0.14 -8.49 6.12
C GLY A 181 -1.23 -8.03 6.64
N ALA A 182 -2.19 -7.79 5.75
CA ALA A 182 -3.54 -7.37 6.11
C ALA A 182 -4.25 -8.45 6.95
N LEU A 183 -4.16 -9.72 6.55
CA LEU A 183 -4.74 -10.83 7.30
C LEU A 183 -4.14 -10.95 8.70
N PHE A 184 -2.81 -10.83 8.82
CA PHE A 184 -2.14 -10.81 10.12
C PHE A 184 -2.69 -9.70 11.02
N LEU A 185 -2.79 -8.47 10.49
CA LEU A 185 -3.31 -7.33 11.24
C LEU A 185 -4.79 -7.49 11.62
N ILE A 186 -5.61 -8.05 10.73
CA ILE A 186 -7.02 -8.37 11.01
C ILE A 186 -7.13 -9.41 12.12
N VAL A 187 -6.33 -10.48 12.09
CA VAL A 187 -6.35 -11.51 13.14
C VAL A 187 -5.96 -10.92 14.48
N VAL A 188 -4.91 -10.08 14.53
CA VAL A 188 -4.52 -9.39 15.77
C VAL A 188 -5.60 -8.41 16.23
N PHE A 189 -6.21 -7.67 15.31
CA PHE A 189 -7.31 -6.76 15.62
C PHE A 189 -8.51 -7.50 16.22
N VAL A 190 -8.95 -8.59 15.59
CA VAL A 190 -10.11 -9.35 16.06
C VAL A 190 -9.88 -9.92 17.46
N ARG A 191 -8.65 -10.35 17.77
CA ARG A 191 -8.28 -10.82 19.11
C ARG A 191 -8.25 -9.72 20.17
N LYS A 192 -7.96 -8.47 19.80
CA LYS A 192 -7.82 -7.35 20.75
C LYS A 192 -9.09 -6.48 20.89
N ALA A 193 -9.80 -6.26 19.79
CA ALA A 193 -10.88 -5.28 19.67
C ALA A 193 -12.22 -5.88 19.22
N GLY A 194 -12.26 -7.18 18.90
CA GLY A 194 -13.47 -7.87 18.42
C GLY A 194 -13.67 -7.83 16.91
N ALA A 195 -14.79 -8.35 16.43
CA ALA A 195 -14.99 -8.61 15.00
C ALA A 195 -15.03 -7.32 14.14
N LEU A 196 -14.34 -7.35 12.99
CA LEU A 196 -14.41 -6.29 11.98
C LEU A 196 -15.70 -6.44 11.17
N GLU A 197 -16.64 -5.49 11.30
CA GLU A 197 -17.96 -5.59 10.68
C GLU A 197 -18.09 -4.61 9.51
N LEU A 198 -17.77 -5.05 8.30
CA LEU A 198 -17.89 -4.22 7.11
C LEU A 198 -19.37 -3.94 6.80
N ARG A 199 -19.84 -2.74 7.15
CA ARG A 199 -21.22 -2.30 6.95
C ARG A 199 -21.28 -1.26 5.83
N TRP A 200 -22.28 -1.39 4.97
CA TRP A 200 -22.56 -0.42 3.92
C TRP A 200 -23.29 0.80 4.50
N LYS A 201 -22.59 1.94 4.66
CA LYS A 201 -23.15 3.17 5.24
C LYS A 201 -22.75 4.44 4.47
N PRO A 202 -23.34 4.71 3.28
CA PRO A 202 -22.96 5.84 2.43
C PRO A 202 -23.04 7.21 3.13
N ARG A 203 -24.03 7.41 4.01
CA ARG A 203 -24.16 8.66 4.78
C ARG A 203 -22.95 8.93 5.68
N VAL A 204 -22.44 7.90 6.36
CA VAL A 204 -21.24 8.00 7.20
C VAL A 204 -20.00 8.21 6.33
N TRP A 205 -19.95 7.57 5.17
CA TRP A 205 -18.81 7.69 4.26
C TRP A 205 -18.61 9.09 3.71
N THR A 206 -19.68 9.79 3.36
CA THR A 206 -19.58 11.20 2.94
C THR A 206 -19.01 12.08 4.06
N GLN A 207 -19.39 11.82 5.31
CA GLN A 207 -18.83 12.52 6.47
C GLN A 207 -17.35 12.19 6.65
N LEU A 208 -16.98 10.91 6.58
CA LEU A 208 -15.58 10.46 6.67
C LEU A 208 -14.72 11.08 5.57
N LEU A 209 -15.21 11.16 4.34
CA LEU A 209 -14.49 11.83 3.24
C LEU A 209 -14.34 13.33 3.50
N ARG A 210 -15.38 14.01 3.99
CA ARG A 210 -15.33 15.44 4.30
C ARG A 210 -14.33 15.75 5.41
N GLU A 211 -14.23 14.89 6.42
CA GLU A 211 -13.25 15.02 7.51
C GLU A 211 -11.83 14.60 7.06
N GLY A 212 -11.72 13.58 6.21
CA GLY A 212 -10.45 13.01 5.74
C GLY A 212 -9.75 13.84 4.67
N LEU A 213 -10.49 14.37 3.69
CA LEU A 213 -9.93 15.07 2.53
C LEU A 213 -8.98 16.21 2.90
N PRO A 214 -9.32 17.14 3.82
CA PRO A 214 -8.41 18.21 4.21
C PRO A 214 -7.10 17.69 4.82
N LEU A 215 -7.16 16.57 5.55
CA LEU A 215 -5.97 15.92 6.12
C LEU A 215 -5.15 15.19 5.06
N GLY A 216 -5.83 14.70 4.02
CA GLY A 216 -5.21 14.00 2.90
C GLY A 216 -4.52 14.91 1.90
N LEU A 217 -4.86 16.21 1.83
CA LEU A 217 -4.30 17.14 0.83
C LEU A 217 -2.77 17.18 0.83
N SER A 218 -2.14 17.21 2.01
CA SER A 218 -0.67 17.18 2.11
C SER A 218 -0.09 15.86 1.61
N THR A 219 -0.77 14.75 1.88
CA THR A 219 -0.35 13.42 1.45
C THR A 219 -0.54 13.25 -0.06
N ILE A 220 -1.63 13.81 -0.62
CA ILE A 220 -1.91 13.88 -2.06
C ILE A 220 -0.79 14.61 -2.79
N LEU A 221 -0.40 15.79 -2.30
CA LEU A 221 0.69 16.56 -2.89
C LEU A 221 2.02 15.80 -2.81
N GLY A 222 2.37 15.25 -1.65
CA GLY A 222 3.60 14.47 -1.47
C GLY A 222 3.66 13.24 -2.38
N GLN A 223 2.57 12.48 -2.47
CA GLN A 223 2.49 11.31 -3.35
C GLN A 223 2.53 11.69 -4.82
N THR A 224 1.95 12.83 -5.21
CA THR A 224 2.03 13.33 -6.58
C THR A 224 3.47 13.70 -6.93
N ILE A 225 4.21 14.34 -6.02
CA ILE A 225 5.63 14.66 -6.22
C ILE A 225 6.47 13.39 -6.47
N VAL A 226 6.17 12.29 -5.78
CA VAL A 226 6.92 11.03 -5.92
C VAL A 226 6.49 10.23 -7.16
N ASN A 227 5.18 10.11 -7.43
CA ASN A 227 4.67 9.21 -8.47
C ASN A 227 4.56 9.86 -9.85
N MET A 228 4.34 11.17 -9.93
CA MET A 228 4.16 11.87 -11.21
C MET A 228 5.42 11.82 -12.09
N PRO A 229 6.65 12.03 -11.58
CA PRO A 229 7.85 11.97 -12.41
C PRO A 229 8.05 10.61 -13.09
N VAL A 230 7.83 9.52 -12.36
CA VAL A 230 7.97 8.15 -12.88
C VAL A 230 6.97 7.90 -14.01
N LEU A 231 5.71 8.34 -13.85
CA LEU A 231 4.71 8.25 -14.93
C LEU A 231 5.05 9.11 -16.13
N LEU A 232 5.52 10.35 -15.92
CA LEU A 232 5.89 11.24 -17.02
C LEU A 232 7.04 10.66 -17.84
N VAL A 233 8.08 10.12 -17.19
CA VAL A 233 9.17 9.42 -17.88
C VAL A 233 8.65 8.20 -18.63
N GLY A 234 7.76 7.40 -18.02
CA GLY A 234 7.16 6.23 -18.67
C GLY A 234 6.24 6.55 -19.85
N LEU A 235 5.62 7.73 -19.87
CA LEU A 235 4.72 8.18 -20.94
C LEU A 235 5.46 8.92 -22.07
N LEU A 236 6.48 9.71 -21.73
CA LEU A 236 7.18 10.58 -22.68
C LEU A 236 8.45 9.93 -23.26
N LEU A 237 9.04 8.97 -22.54
CA LEU A 237 10.28 8.29 -22.92
C LEU A 237 10.05 6.78 -22.97
N THR A 238 11.07 5.98 -22.66
CA THR A 238 10.99 4.52 -22.69
C THR A 238 10.83 3.91 -21.30
N ALA A 239 10.35 2.67 -21.25
CA ALA A 239 10.35 1.88 -20.01
C ALA A 239 11.77 1.70 -19.45
N ALA A 240 12.80 1.64 -20.30
CA ALA A 240 14.19 1.55 -19.84
C ALA A 240 14.65 2.82 -19.13
N ASP A 241 14.34 4.00 -19.67
CA ASP A 241 14.65 5.29 -19.06
C ASP A 241 13.95 5.43 -17.70
N THR A 242 12.70 4.96 -17.61
CA THR A 242 11.96 4.90 -16.35
C THR A 242 12.65 4.00 -15.34
N GLY A 243 13.16 2.84 -15.78
CA GLY A 243 13.90 1.92 -14.92
C GLY A 243 15.18 2.53 -14.36
N PHE A 244 15.98 3.22 -15.19
CA PHE A 244 17.18 3.92 -14.73
C PHE A 244 16.86 5.06 -13.77
N PHE A 245 15.84 5.87 -14.10
CA PHE A 245 15.38 6.97 -13.25
C PHE A 245 14.91 6.45 -11.88
N SER A 246 14.08 5.41 -11.85
CA SER A 246 13.57 4.83 -10.61
C SER A 246 14.64 4.11 -9.78
N ALA A 247 15.68 3.56 -10.40
CA ALA A 247 16.77 2.92 -9.67
C ALA A 247 17.71 3.93 -8.98
N ALA A 248 17.72 5.19 -9.43
CA ALA A 248 18.54 6.27 -8.88
C ALA A 248 17.83 7.10 -7.79
N MET A 249 16.50 7.03 -7.72
CA MET A 249 15.66 7.71 -6.71
C MET A 249 15.60 6.93 -5.40
#